data_AF-A0A061I8I9-F1
#
_entry.id   AF-A0A061I8I9-F1
#
_cell.length_a   1.000
_cell.length_b   1.000
_cell.length_c   1.000
_cell.angle_alpha   90.00
_cell.angle_beta   90.00
_cell.angle_gamma   90.00
#
_symmetry.space_group_name_H-M   'P 1'
#
loop_
_entity.id
_entity.type
_entity.pdbx_description
1 polymer ?
#
loop_
_entity_poly.entity_id
_entity_poly.type
_entity_poly.pdbx_seq_one_letter_code
_entity_poly.pdbx_strand_id
1 'polypeptide(L)'
;MTAAVFFGCAFIAFGPALALYVFTIATDPLRVTFLIAGAFFWLVSLLLPSVFRYLVRIIAENRDGPIQKYLLIFRVLLSVCIQELFRLAYYRLLRRASEGLKSINPEETAPSMRLLAY
;
A
#
# COMPACT_ATOMS: atom_id res chain seq x y z
N MET A 1 -2.41 -17.08 24.39
CA MET A 1 -2.95 -17.65 23.13
C MET A 1 -2.14 -18.89 22.79
N THR A 2 -2.77 -20.00 22.43
CA THR A 2 -2.08 -21.24 22.07
C THR A 2 -1.44 -21.11 20.68
N ALA A 3 -0.30 -21.78 20.45
CA ALA A 3 0.42 -21.73 19.18
C ALA A 3 -0.46 -22.12 17.98
N ALA A 4 -1.37 -23.10 18.16
CA ALA A 4 -2.31 -23.52 17.13
C ALA A 4 -3.23 -22.38 16.64
N VAL A 5 -3.73 -21.54 17.55
CA VAL A 5 -4.58 -20.40 17.19
C VAL A 5 -3.78 -19.32 16.47
N PHE A 6 -2.54 -19.07 16.91
CA PHE A 6 -1.63 -18.14 16.22
C PHE A 6 -1.39 -18.55 14.76
N PHE A 7 -0.97 -19.80 14.52
CA PHE A 7 -0.73 -20.30 13.17
C PHE A 7 -2.01 -20.35 12.33
N GLY A 8 -3.15 -20.74 12.92
CA GLY A 8 -4.44 -20.70 12.25
C GLY A 8 -4.81 -19.29 11.76
N CYS A 9 -4.73 -18.29 12.63
CA CYS A 9 -5.02 -16.90 12.25
C CYS A 9 -4.00 -16.34 11.24
N ALA A 10 -2.71 -16.66 11.41
CA ALA A 10 -1.66 -16.19 10.51
C ALA A 10 -1.83 -16.73 9.08
N PHE A 11 -2.13 -18.03 8.92
CA PHE A 11 -2.34 -18.62 7.60
C PHE A 11 -3.65 -18.15 6.95
N ILE A 12 -4.69 -17.87 7.73
CA ILE A 12 -5.92 -17.25 7.19
C ILE A 12 -5.64 -15.83 6.70
N ALA A 13 -4.90 -15.02 7.47
CA ALA A 13 -4.62 -13.62 7.12
C ALA A 13 -3.61 -13.48 5.97
N PHE A 14 -2.52 -14.26 5.99
CA PHE A 14 -1.37 -14.08 5.08
C PHE A 14 -1.18 -15.23 4.09
N GLY A 15 -1.86 -16.37 4.23
CA GLY A 15 -1.67 -17.53 3.36
C GLY A 15 -1.84 -17.23 1.87
N PRO A 16 -2.95 -16.60 1.45
CA PRO A 16 -3.14 -16.23 0.04
C PRO A 16 -2.10 -15.23 -0.46
N ALA A 17 -1.77 -14.21 0.34
CA ALA A 17 -0.77 -13.21 -0.03
C ALA A 17 0.64 -13.80 -0.16
N LEU A 18 1.01 -14.72 0.74
CA LEU A 18 2.28 -15.43 0.70
C LEU A 18 2.36 -16.35 -0.52
N ALA A 19 1.28 -17.06 -0.86
CA ALA A 19 1.23 -17.89 -2.06
C ALA A 19 1.44 -17.05 -3.33
N LEU A 20 0.74 -15.91 -3.48
CA LEU A 20 0.94 -15.00 -4.61
C LEU A 20 2.36 -14.45 -4.68
N TYR A 21 2.94 -14.09 -3.53
CA TYR A 21 4.32 -13.63 -3.48
C TYR A 21 5.30 -14.71 -3.98
N VAL A 22 5.20 -15.93 -3.44
CA VAL A 22 6.12 -17.03 -3.78
C VAL A 22 5.97 -17.49 -5.23
N PHE A 23 4.75 -17.63 -5.74
CA PHE A 23 4.51 -18.18 -7.08
C PHE A 23 4.60 -17.14 -8.20
N THR A 24 4.27 -15.87 -7.93
CA THR A 24 4.13 -14.86 -8.99
C THR A 24 5.20 -13.76 -8.92
N ILE A 25 5.58 -13.33 -7.71
CA ILE A 25 6.42 -12.14 -7.53
C ILE A 25 7.89 -12.53 -7.37
N ALA A 26 8.19 -13.58 -6.61
CA ALA A 26 9.56 -13.99 -6.28
C ALA A 26 10.37 -14.47 -7.50
N THR A 27 9.72 -14.81 -8.61
CA THR A 27 10.36 -15.25 -9.85
C THR A 27 11.14 -14.14 -10.55
N ASP A 28 10.67 -12.88 -10.45
CA ASP A 28 11.28 -11.74 -11.14
C ASP A 28 11.72 -10.65 -10.13
N PRO A 29 13.03 -10.33 -10.02
CA PRO A 29 13.53 -9.34 -9.06
C PRO A 29 12.98 -7.92 -9.30
N LEU A 30 12.60 -7.60 -10.54
CA LEU A 30 11.92 -6.35 -10.88
C LEU A 30 10.56 -6.23 -10.20
N ARG A 31 9.77 -7.32 -10.16
CA ARG A 31 8.44 -7.32 -9.49
C ARG A 31 8.58 -7.14 -7.99
N VAL A 32 9.60 -7.77 -7.39
CA VAL A 32 9.92 -7.60 -5.95
C VAL A 32 10.24 -6.13 -5.66
N THR A 33 11.05 -5.48 -6.48
CA THR A 33 11.41 -4.07 -6.32
C THR A 33 10.18 -3.17 -6.43
N PHE A 34 9.31 -3.42 -7.41
CA PHE A 34 8.05 -2.68 -7.54
C PHE A 34 7.13 -2.91 -6.35
N LEU A 35 6.97 -4.14 -5.86
CA LEU A 35 6.17 -4.45 -4.67
C LEU A 35 6.64 -3.67 -3.44
N ILE A 36 7.95 -3.64 -3.18
CA ILE A 36 8.55 -2.91 -2.07
C ILE A 36 8.28 -1.40 -2.21
N ALA A 37 8.46 -0.85 -3.41
CA ALA A 37 8.15 0.56 -3.67
C ALA A 37 6.66 0.86 -3.43
N GLY A 38 5.75 -0.01 -3.87
CA GLY A 38 4.31 0.12 -3.62
C GLY A 38 3.97 0.10 -2.13
N ALA A 39 4.56 -0.81 -1.37
CA ALA A 39 4.41 -0.87 0.09
C ALA A 39 4.93 0.41 0.77
N PHE A 40 6.05 0.96 0.30
CA PHE A 40 6.57 2.24 0.79
C PHE A 40 5.60 3.39 0.54
N PHE A 41 5.08 3.54 -0.68
CA PHE A 41 4.07 4.56 -0.98
C PHE A 41 2.80 4.38 -0.14
N TRP A 42 2.37 3.14 0.10
CA TRP A 42 1.24 2.86 0.98
C TRP A 42 1.52 3.30 2.43
N LEU A 43 2.71 3.05 2.99
CA LEU A 43 3.10 3.54 4.31
C LEU A 43 3.13 5.08 4.39
N VAL A 44 3.68 5.74 3.38
CA VAL A 44 3.69 7.21 3.30
C VAL A 44 2.25 7.76 3.24
N SER A 45 1.36 7.09 2.50
CA SER A 45 -0.04 7.46 2.40
C SER A 45 -0.79 7.36 3.75
N LEU A 46 -0.40 6.42 4.62
CA LEU A 46 -0.93 6.29 5.98
C LEU A 46 -0.34 7.29 6.98
N LEU A 47 0.90 7.73 6.74
CA LEU A 47 1.57 8.70 7.58
C LEU A 47 0.82 10.04 7.58
N LEU A 48 0.35 10.48 6.41
CA LEU A 48 -0.39 11.75 6.23
C LEU A 48 -1.66 11.86 7.12
N PRO A 49 -2.62 10.91 7.08
CA PRO A 49 -3.76 10.86 8.01
C PRO A 49 -3.37 10.75 9.49
N SER A 50 -2.23 10.10 9.79
CA SER A 50 -1.72 9.98 11.16
C SER A 50 -1.24 11.32 11.70
N VAL A 51 -0.43 12.05 10.92
CA VAL A 51 0.01 13.42 11.23
C VAL A 51 -1.18 14.35 11.34
N PHE A 52 -2.16 14.25 10.43
CA PHE A 52 -3.40 15.01 10.52
C PHE A 52 -4.11 14.80 11.85
N ARG A 53 -4.29 13.54 12.29
CA ARG A 53 -4.88 13.24 13.61
C ARG A 53 -4.07 13.83 14.76
N TYR A 54 -2.74 13.78 14.67
CA TYR A 54 -1.87 14.35 15.70
C TYR A 54 -2.05 15.87 15.80
N LEU A 55 -2.08 16.58 14.66
CA LEU A 55 -2.35 18.02 14.62
C LEU A 55 -3.73 18.37 15.16
N VAL A 56 -4.76 17.63 14.76
CA VAL A 56 -6.12 17.83 15.29
C VAL A 56 -6.16 17.64 16.80
N ARG A 57 -5.43 16.65 17.35
CA ARG A 57 -5.35 16.43 18.80
C ARG A 57 -4.69 17.61 19.53
N ILE A 58 -3.64 18.20 18.96
CA ILE A 58 -2.96 19.37 19.55
C ILE A 58 -3.90 20.57 19.58
N ILE A 59 -4.65 20.81 18.51
CA ILE A 59 -5.53 21.98 18.38
C ILE A 59 -6.82 21.81 19.19
N ALA A 60 -7.38 20.59 19.20
CA ALA A 60 -8.59 20.25 19.93
C ALA A 60 -8.27 19.75 21.34
N GLU A 61 -7.73 20.63 22.17
CA GLU A 61 -7.40 20.34 23.57
C GLU A 61 -8.69 20.01 24.36
N ASN A 62 -8.86 18.74 24.75
CA ASN A 62 -9.86 18.20 25.69
C ASN A 62 -11.36 18.44 25.40
N ARG A 63 -11.81 18.32 24.15
CA ARG A 63 -13.25 18.15 23.86
C ARG A 63 -13.63 16.67 23.77
N ASP A 64 -13.82 16.04 24.92
CA ASP A 64 -14.32 14.67 25.00
C ASP A 64 -15.83 14.65 24.73
N GLY A 65 -16.21 14.16 23.55
CA GLY A 65 -17.60 14.10 23.12
C GLY A 65 -17.78 13.33 21.81
N PRO A 66 -19.01 13.28 21.24
CA PRO A 66 -19.32 12.54 20.02
C PRO A 66 -18.47 12.99 18.80
N ILE A 67 -17.90 14.20 18.86
CA ILE A 67 -16.99 14.79 17.88
C ILE A 67 -15.78 13.89 17.59
N GLN A 68 -15.27 13.14 18.58
CA GLN A 68 -14.15 12.23 18.39
C GLN A 68 -14.51 11.06 17.44
N LYS A 69 -15.76 10.59 17.49
CA LYS A 69 -16.26 9.53 16.60
C LYS A 69 -16.37 10.04 15.15
N TYR A 70 -16.89 11.26 14.96
CA TYR A 70 -16.94 11.89 13.63
C TYR A 70 -15.53 12.15 13.05
N LEU A 71 -14.58 12.61 13.88
CA LEU A 71 -13.18 12.79 13.50
C LEU A 71 -12.50 11.47 13.12
N LEU A 72 -12.83 10.36 13.80
CA LEU A 72 -12.34 9.03 13.45
C LEU A 72 -12.85 8.58 12.07
N ILE A 73 -14.15 8.77 11.80
CA ILE A 73 -14.76 8.44 10.50
C ILE A 73 -14.15 9.30 9.40
N PHE A 74 -14.05 10.62 9.62
CA PHE A 74 -13.45 11.55 8.68
C PHE A 74 -11.99 11.19 8.37
N ARG A 75 -11.19 10.83 9.40
CA ARG A 75 -9.81 10.37 9.22
C ARG A 75 -9.73 9.12 8.35
N VAL A 76 -10.63 8.16 8.55
CA VAL A 76 -10.66 6.93 7.73
C VAL A 76 -10.97 7.28 6.29
N LEU A 77 -11.98 8.12 6.04
CA LEU A 77 -12.30 8.58 4.67
C LEU A 77 -11.12 9.33 4.03
N LEU A 78 -10.50 10.25 4.76
CA LEU A 78 -9.30 10.97 4.32
C LEU A 78 -8.16 10.00 3.99
N SER A 79 -7.96 8.95 4.80
CA SER A 79 -6.94 7.94 4.54
C SER A 79 -7.19 7.16 3.26
N VAL A 80 -8.44 6.80 2.96
CA VAL A 80 -8.79 6.11 1.72
C VAL A 80 -8.59 7.02 0.52
N CYS A 81 -8.97 8.30 0.60
CA CYS A 81 -8.74 9.27 -0.48
C CYS A 81 -7.25 9.47 -0.78
N ILE A 82 -6.42 9.61 0.27
CA ILE A 82 -4.96 9.76 0.12
C ILE A 82 -4.34 8.46 -0.42
N GLN A 83 -4.78 7.29 0.07
CA GLN A 83 -4.32 6.00 -0.44
C GLN A 83 -4.61 5.84 -1.93
N GLU A 84 -5.79 6.23 -2.40
CA GLU A 84 -6.14 6.15 -3.82
C GLU A 84 -5.33 7.14 -4.68
N LEU A 85 -5.04 8.34 -4.15
CA LEU A 85 -4.15 9.30 -4.81
C LEU A 85 -2.73 8.74 -4.96
N PHE A 86 -2.19 8.15 -3.89
CA PHE A 86 -0.86 7.50 -3.92
C PHE A 86 -0.84 6.29 -4.83
N ARG A 87 -1.93 5.51 -4.91
CA ARG A 87 -2.08 4.42 -5.87
C ARG A 87 -2.01 4.93 -7.32
N LEU A 88 -2.70 6.03 -7.63
CA LEU A 88 -2.63 6.64 -8.95
C LEU A 88 -1.23 7.18 -9.26
N ALA A 89 -0.58 7.82 -8.29
CA ALA A 89 0.79 8.31 -8.42
C ALA A 89 1.77 7.17 -8.68
N TYR A 90 1.64 6.07 -7.93
CA TYR A 90 2.44 4.86 -8.11
C TYR A 90 2.21 4.20 -9.47
N TYR A 91 0.96 4.10 -9.93
CA TYR A 91 0.65 3.61 -11.29
C TYR A 91 1.33 4.46 -12.38
N ARG A 92 1.29 5.79 -12.24
CA ARG A 92 1.99 6.69 -13.17
C ARG A 92 3.50 6.52 -13.13
N LEU A 93 4.08 6.29 -11.94
CA LEU A 93 5.50 6.03 -11.77
C LEU A 93 5.90 4.71 -12.45
N LEU A 94 5.14 3.63 -12.21
CA LEU A 94 5.34 2.34 -12.85
C LEU A 94 5.26 2.43 -14.38
N ARG A 95 4.26 3.16 -14.90
CA ARG A 95 4.12 3.36 -16.33
C ARG A 95 5.35 4.05 -16.94
N ARG A 96 5.84 5.11 -16.30
CA ARG A 96 7.06 5.81 -16.74
C ARG A 96 8.30 4.93 -16.65
N ALA A 97 8.42 4.12 -15.60
CA ALA A 97 9.53 3.19 -15.44
C ALA A 97 9.51 2.11 -16.53
N SER A 98 8.34 1.56 -16.84
CA SER A 98 8.16 0.58 -17.92
C SER A 98 8.49 1.16 -19.30
N GLU A 99 8.02 2.38 -19.58
CA GLU A 99 8.34 3.10 -20.82
C GLU A 99 9.87 3.38 -20.93
N GLY A 100 10.50 3.80 -19.85
CA GLY A 100 11.95 4.03 -19.79
C GLY A 100 12.78 2.74 -19.97
N LEU A 101 12.38 1.66 -19.31
CA LEU A 101 13.05 0.36 -19.46
C LEU A 101 12.94 -0.16 -20.91
N LYS A 102 11.76 -0.02 -21.54
CA LYS A 102 11.55 -0.43 -22.94
C LYS A 102 12.41 0.37 -23.94
N SER A 103 12.71 1.64 -23.65
CA SER A 103 13.59 2.45 -24.51
C SER A 103 15.07 2.08 -24.40
N ILE A 104 15.49 1.48 -23.29
CA ILE A 104 16.89 1.10 -23.03
C ILE A 104 17.16 -0.35 -23.46
N ASN A 105 16.16 -1.24 -23.36
CA ASN A 105 16.29 -2.65 -23.73
C ASN A 105 15.14 -3.10 -24.66
N PRO A 106 15.22 -2.83 -25.98
CA PRO A 106 14.13 -3.12 -26.93
C PRO A 106 13.93 -4.62 -27.23
N GLU A 107 14.90 -5.48 -26.88
CA GLU A 107 14.89 -6.94 -27.12
C GLU A 107 14.19 -7.72 -25.99
N GLU A 108 14.11 -7.15 -24.79
CA GLU A 108 13.49 -7.80 -23.64
C GLU A 108 11.99 -7.44 -23.61
N THR A 109 11.13 -8.46 -23.68
CA THR A 109 9.68 -8.29 -23.77
C THR A 109 9.20 -7.62 -22.47
N ALA A 110 9.02 -6.30 -22.50
CA ALA A 110 8.64 -5.51 -21.32
C ALA A 110 7.47 -6.17 -20.58
N PRO A 111 7.54 -6.30 -19.23
CA PRO A 111 6.50 -6.97 -18.47
C PRO A 111 5.18 -6.27 -18.73
N SER A 112 4.20 -7.02 -19.24
CA SER A 112 2.88 -6.52 -19.62
C SER A 112 2.29 -5.68 -18.49
N MET A 113 1.77 -4.48 -18.79
CA MET A 113 1.15 -3.59 -17.80
C MET A 113 0.09 -4.30 -16.92
N ARG A 114 -0.56 -5.35 -17.46
CA ARG A 114 -1.52 -6.18 -16.70
C ARG A 114 -0.90 -6.93 -15.53
N LEU A 115 0.38 -7.25 -15.62
CA LEU A 115 1.11 -8.04 -14.64
C LEU A 115 1.86 -7.16 -13.62
N LEU A 116 2.04 -5.87 -13.91
CA LEU A 116 2.49 -4.85 -12.95
C LEU A 116 1.33 -4.24 -12.14
N ALA A 117 0.10 -4.32 -12.67
CA ALA A 117 -1.11 -3.85 -11.99
C ALA A 117 -1.72 -4.89 -11.02
N TYR A 118 -1.26 -6.14 -11.11
CA TYR A 118 -1.61 -7.25 -10.21
C TYR A 118 -0.60 -7.35 -9.06
#